data_AF-A0A6A5G773-F1
#
_entry.id   AF-A0A6A5G773-F1
#
_cell.length_a   1.000
_cell.length_b   1.000
_cell.length_c   1.000
_cell.angle_alpha   90.00
_cell.angle_beta   90.00
_cell.angle_gamma   90.00
#
_symmetry.space_group_name_H-M   'P 1'
#
loop_
_entity.id
_entity.type
_entity.pdbx_description
1 polymer ?
#
loop_
_entity_poly.entity_id
_entity_poly.type
_entity_poly.pdbx_seq_one_letter_code
_entity_poly.pdbx_strand_id
1 'polypeptide(L)'
;MLSIFYLLFSTSLIFLTAETHVLTVKGHLQCAEYPASAVTVKLWKNSEKSIIDDTHSDKQGNFQLSADTIEKDYTPYIVVYHDCDDGVKPGQRKLKFQIPKYYIGSESAFDLGSFNLETRVKHNEERQKHVDRRRRRREFVVVERKRTTPNVFRGRDEEPDDRNEPW
;
A
#
# COMPACT_ATOMS: atom_id res chain seq x y z
N MET A 1 -32.79 -16.19 -48.74
CA MET A 1 -31.33 -16.39 -48.56
C MET A 1 -30.64 -15.13 -48.06
N LEU A 2 -30.64 -14.00 -48.78
CA LEU A 2 -29.94 -12.77 -48.35
C LEU A 2 -30.45 -12.15 -47.03
N SER A 3 -31.76 -12.17 -46.75
CA SER A 3 -32.33 -11.62 -45.51
C SER A 3 -31.88 -12.37 -44.23
N ILE A 4 -31.62 -13.68 -44.35
CA ILE A 4 -31.14 -14.52 -43.25
C ILE A 4 -29.67 -14.18 -42.92
N PHE A 5 -28.86 -13.87 -43.93
CA PHE A 5 -27.48 -13.40 -43.72
C PHE A 5 -27.43 -12.02 -43.04
N TYR A 6 -28.36 -11.10 -43.33
CA TYR A 6 -28.47 -9.82 -42.64
C TYR A 6 -28.89 -9.96 -41.16
N LEU A 7 -29.83 -10.85 -40.86
CA LEU A 7 -30.22 -11.16 -39.48
C LEU A 7 -29.05 -11.76 -38.68
N LEU A 8 -28.34 -12.74 -39.25
CA LEU A 8 -27.17 -13.39 -38.62
C LEU A 8 -25.99 -12.42 -38.43
N PHE A 9 -25.78 -11.48 -39.37
CA PHE A 9 -24.75 -10.45 -39.25
C PHE A 9 -25.12 -9.37 -38.21
N SER A 10 -26.42 -9.06 -38.05
CA SER A 10 -26.90 -8.10 -37.05
C SER A 10 -26.80 -8.63 -35.61
N THR A 11 -26.94 -9.94 -35.41
CA THR A 11 -26.85 -10.58 -34.09
C THR A 11 -25.41 -10.77 -33.59
N SER A 12 -24.41 -10.54 -34.45
CA SER A 12 -23.00 -10.84 -34.15
C SER A 12 -22.26 -9.76 -33.34
N LEU A 13 -22.93 -8.69 -32.90
CA LEU A 13 -22.27 -7.55 -32.25
C LEU A 13 -22.80 -7.20 -30.85
N ILE A 14 -23.23 -8.21 -30.08
CA ILE A 14 -23.42 -8.03 -28.64
C ILE A 14 -22.05 -8.24 -27.97
N PHE A 15 -21.23 -7.19 -27.94
CA PHE A 15 -20.04 -7.18 -27.09
C PHE A 15 -20.51 -7.09 -25.63
N LEU A 16 -20.35 -8.19 -24.88
CA LEU A 16 -20.45 -8.16 -23.42
C LEU A 16 -19.27 -7.34 -22.88
N THR A 17 -19.48 -6.04 -22.66
CA THR A 17 -18.52 -5.19 -21.96
C THR A 17 -18.62 -5.48 -20.46
N ALA A 18 -17.58 -6.07 -19.87
CA ALA A 18 -17.49 -6.18 -18.43
C ALA A 18 -17.24 -4.78 -17.83
N GLU A 19 -18.03 -4.39 -16.84
CA GLU A 19 -17.78 -3.16 -16.10
C GLU A 19 -16.49 -3.31 -15.27
N THR A 20 -15.56 -2.38 -15.43
CA THR A 20 -14.32 -2.34 -14.66
C THR A 20 -14.38 -1.21 -13.64
N HIS A 21 -13.97 -1.52 -12.42
CA HIS A 21 -13.88 -0.60 -11.30
C HIS A 21 -12.41 -0.32 -10.98
N VAL A 22 -12.11 0.93 -10.66
CA VAL A 22 -10.77 1.36 -10.26
C VAL A 22 -10.78 1.65 -8.77
N LEU A 23 -9.75 1.21 -8.05
CA LEU A 23 -9.47 1.64 -6.68
C LEU A 23 -8.13 2.38 -6.69
N THR A 24 -8.15 3.67 -6.40
CA THR A 24 -6.95 4.49 -6.24
C THR A 24 -6.75 4.87 -4.78
N VAL A 25 -5.52 4.74 -4.31
CA VAL A 25 -5.14 4.98 -2.92
C VAL A 25 -3.89 5.83 -2.89
N LYS A 26 -3.82 6.81 -2.00
CA LYS A 26 -2.64 7.65 -1.80
C LYS A 26 -2.42 8.00 -0.33
N GLY A 27 -1.24 8.53 -0.03
CA GLY A 27 -0.93 9.08 1.27
C GLY A 27 0.52 9.55 1.38
N HIS A 28 0.89 10.01 2.57
CA HIS A 28 2.21 10.52 2.90
C HIS A 28 2.70 9.88 4.20
N LEU A 29 3.91 9.32 4.18
CA LEU A 29 4.50 8.61 5.31
C LEU A 29 5.62 9.44 5.92
N GLN A 30 5.63 9.53 7.24
CA GLN A 30 6.66 10.21 8.02
C GLN A 30 7.30 9.25 9.02
N CYS A 31 8.54 9.54 9.40
CA CYS A 31 9.22 8.91 10.52
C CYS A 31 9.82 10.04 11.36
N ALA A 32 9.20 10.33 12.50
CA ALA A 32 9.39 11.61 13.19
C ALA A 32 9.05 12.79 12.27
N GLU A 33 9.90 13.81 12.26
CA GLU A 33 9.72 15.01 11.44
C GLU A 33 10.16 14.80 9.98
N TYR A 34 10.70 13.63 9.63
CA TYR A 34 11.29 13.37 8.32
C TYR A 34 10.33 12.57 7.42
N PRO A 35 10.31 12.86 6.10
CA PRO A 35 9.59 12.03 5.15
C PRO A 35 10.18 10.62 5.10
N ALA A 36 9.32 9.60 5.24
CA ALA A 36 9.73 8.21 5.25
C ALA A 36 9.82 7.68 3.81
N SER A 37 11.01 7.76 3.23
CA SER A 37 11.27 7.31 1.86
C SER A 37 11.53 5.80 1.74
N ALA A 38 11.25 5.24 0.55
CA ALA A 38 11.49 3.85 0.20
C ALA A 38 10.80 2.81 1.11
N VAL A 39 9.71 3.21 1.77
CA VAL A 39 8.84 2.34 2.57
C VAL A 39 7.99 1.51 1.63
N THR A 40 7.92 0.19 1.84
CA THR A 40 7.11 -0.69 0.98
C THR A 40 5.65 -0.55 1.38
N VAL A 41 4.79 -0.26 0.40
CA VAL A 41 3.33 -0.21 0.57
C VAL A 41 2.68 -1.18 -0.40
N LYS A 42 1.80 -2.04 0.10
CA LYS A 42 1.08 -3.04 -0.70
C LYS A 42 -0.43 -2.82 -0.59
N LEU A 43 -1.13 -3.01 -1.69
CA LEU A 43 -2.59 -3.08 -1.74
C LEU A 43 -3.01 -4.55 -1.82
N TRP A 44 -3.75 -5.00 -0.82
CA TRP A 44 -4.27 -6.36 -0.72
C TRP A 44 -5.76 -6.38 -1.04
N LYS A 45 -6.21 -7.42 -1.74
CA LYS A 45 -7.63 -7.58 -2.11
C LYS A 45 -8.50 -8.09 -0.96
N ASN A 46 -8.15 -9.23 -0.38
CA ASN A 46 -8.94 -9.89 0.67
C ASN A 46 -8.04 -10.48 1.76
N SER A 47 -6.85 -10.94 1.37
CA SER A 47 -5.89 -11.60 2.24
C SER A 47 -4.47 -11.24 1.82
N GLU A 48 -3.50 -11.64 2.65
CA GLU A 48 -2.07 -11.38 2.45
C GLU A 48 -1.51 -12.03 1.17
N LYS A 49 -2.16 -13.11 0.71
CA LYS A 49 -1.79 -13.83 -0.50
C LYS A 49 -2.31 -13.16 -1.77
N SER A 50 -3.17 -12.16 -1.64
CA SER A 50 -3.90 -11.53 -2.75
C SER A 50 -3.45 -10.08 -2.92
N ILE A 51 -2.15 -9.87 -3.14
CA ILE A 51 -1.60 -8.56 -3.46
C ILE A 51 -2.03 -8.19 -4.88
N ILE A 52 -2.63 -7.01 -5.04
CA ILE A 52 -3.13 -6.51 -6.33
C ILE A 52 -2.34 -5.33 -6.87
N ASP A 53 -1.66 -4.58 -6.00
CA ASP A 53 -0.67 -3.59 -6.40
C ASP A 53 0.36 -3.38 -5.29
N ASP A 54 1.55 -2.91 -5.63
CA ASP A 54 2.57 -2.50 -4.66
C ASP A 54 3.50 -1.40 -5.17
N THR A 55 3.99 -0.60 -4.23
CA THR A 55 4.84 0.56 -4.50
C THR A 55 5.82 0.80 -3.36
N HIS A 56 6.69 1.78 -3.55
CA HIS A 56 7.52 2.33 -2.48
C HIS A 56 7.24 3.83 -2.37
N SER A 57 7.20 4.34 -1.14
CA SER A 57 7.13 5.78 -0.94
C SER A 57 8.33 6.49 -1.59
N ASP A 58 8.08 7.67 -2.15
CA ASP A 58 9.09 8.48 -2.81
C ASP A 58 10.03 9.19 -1.81
N LYS A 59 10.90 10.07 -2.30
CA LYS A 59 11.86 10.81 -1.45
C LYS A 59 11.17 11.78 -0.49
N GLN A 60 9.94 12.18 -0.81
CA GLN A 60 9.10 13.05 -0.02
C GLN A 60 8.14 12.25 0.86
N GLY A 61 8.22 10.92 0.90
CA GLY A 61 7.35 10.07 1.70
C GLY A 61 5.98 9.81 1.08
N ASN A 62 5.69 10.32 -0.12
CA ASN A 62 4.39 10.10 -0.77
C ASN A 62 4.32 8.72 -1.42
N PHE A 63 3.13 8.13 -1.42
CA PHE A 63 2.84 6.93 -2.18
C PHE A 63 1.48 7.03 -2.88
N GLN A 64 1.35 6.29 -3.97
CA GLN A 64 0.09 6.09 -4.67
C GLN A 64 0.05 4.67 -5.25
N LEU A 65 -1.11 4.03 -5.16
CA LEU A 65 -1.41 2.69 -5.68
C LEU A 65 -2.71 2.77 -6.48
N SER A 66 -2.82 1.94 -7.51
CA SER A 66 -4.06 1.83 -8.29
C SER A 66 -4.27 0.40 -8.76
N ALA A 67 -5.48 -0.12 -8.57
CA ALA A 67 -5.84 -1.44 -9.05
C ALA A 67 -7.17 -1.41 -9.80
N ASP A 68 -7.18 -2.03 -10.97
CA ASP A 68 -8.37 -2.23 -11.78
C ASP A 68 -8.95 -3.62 -11.51
N THR A 69 -10.28 -3.71 -11.41
CA THR A 69 -10.95 -4.97 -11.12
C THR A 69 -12.36 -5.02 -11.66
N ILE A 70 -12.80 -6.21 -12.06
CA ILE A 70 -14.19 -6.49 -12.44
C ILE A 70 -15.06 -6.84 -11.22
N GLU A 71 -14.46 -7.05 -10.06
CA GLU A 71 -15.14 -7.47 -8.84
C GLU A 71 -15.31 -6.27 -7.91
N LYS A 72 -16.55 -5.93 -7.56
CA LYS A 72 -16.83 -4.83 -6.63
C LYS A 72 -16.87 -5.27 -5.17
N ASP A 73 -17.18 -6.54 -4.91
CA ASP A 73 -17.36 -7.06 -3.55
C ASP A 73 -16.10 -7.75 -3.01
N TYR A 74 -15.13 -6.94 -2.59
CA TYR A 74 -13.95 -7.39 -1.86
C TYR A 74 -13.59 -6.41 -0.75
N THR A 75 -12.65 -6.78 0.12
CA THR A 75 -12.27 -5.98 1.29
C THR A 75 -10.81 -5.54 1.20
N PRO A 76 -10.53 -4.40 0.54
CA PRO A 76 -9.16 -3.97 0.31
C PRO A 76 -8.44 -3.55 1.60
N TYR A 77 -7.14 -3.82 1.66
CA TYR A 77 -6.26 -3.35 2.73
C TYR A 77 -5.00 -2.70 2.18
N ILE A 78 -4.59 -1.58 2.79
CA ILE A 78 -3.26 -1.00 2.62
C ILE A 78 -2.37 -1.60 3.68
N VAL A 79 -1.22 -2.13 3.28
CA VAL A 79 -0.24 -2.68 4.19
C VAL A 79 1.09 -1.95 4.03
N VAL A 80 1.56 -1.36 5.12
CA VAL A 80 2.80 -0.59 5.18
C VAL A 80 3.84 -1.40 5.95
N TYR A 81 5.01 -1.61 5.35
CA TYR A 81 6.14 -2.31 5.96
C TYR A 81 7.31 -1.37 6.20
N HIS A 82 7.70 -1.20 7.45
CA HIS A 82 8.69 -0.20 7.83
C HIS A 82 9.56 -0.63 9.01
N ASP A 83 10.72 0.03 9.12
CA ASP A 83 11.66 -0.12 10.25
C ASP A 83 11.81 1.18 11.04
N CYS A 84 10.89 2.15 10.83
CA CYS A 84 10.89 3.41 11.58
C CYS A 84 10.80 3.15 13.09
N ASP A 85 11.77 3.72 13.81
CA ASP A 85 11.95 3.57 15.26
C ASP A 85 11.90 2.10 15.72
N ASP A 86 12.44 1.16 14.92
CA ASP A 86 12.32 -0.27 15.23
C ASP A 86 13.54 -0.89 15.92
N GLY A 87 14.68 -0.18 15.92
CA GLY A 87 15.94 -0.69 16.47
C GLY A 87 16.45 -1.93 15.71
N VAL A 88 17.01 -2.91 16.42
CA VAL A 88 17.52 -4.17 15.85
C VAL A 88 16.59 -5.31 16.19
N LYS A 89 15.37 -5.29 15.62
CA LYS A 89 14.37 -6.35 15.78
C LYS A 89 14.23 -7.16 14.48
N PRO A 90 13.94 -8.46 14.56
CA PRO A 90 13.82 -9.30 13.37
C PRO A 90 12.53 -9.00 12.59
N GLY A 91 12.68 -8.75 11.29
CA GLY A 91 11.57 -8.44 10.38
C GLY A 91 11.06 -7.00 10.53
N GLN A 92 10.31 -6.57 9.52
CA GLN A 92 9.77 -5.20 9.47
C GLN A 92 8.44 -5.12 10.20
N ARG A 93 8.15 -3.97 10.82
CA ARG A 93 6.84 -3.66 11.40
C ARG A 93 5.80 -3.62 10.28
N LYS A 94 4.59 -4.13 10.55
CA LYS A 94 3.52 -4.24 9.56
C LYS A 94 2.27 -3.54 10.09
N LEU A 95 1.85 -2.49 9.39
CA LEU A 95 0.59 -1.79 9.66
C LEU A 95 -0.42 -2.11 8.56
N LYS A 96 -1.65 -2.45 8.94
CA LYS A 96 -2.70 -2.86 8.02
C LYS A 96 -3.95 -2.00 8.22
N PHE A 97 -4.33 -1.28 7.17
CA PHE A 97 -5.50 -0.39 7.16
C PHE A 97 -6.54 -0.93 6.20
N GLN A 98 -7.77 -1.13 6.67
CA GLN A 98 -8.88 -1.49 5.80
C GLN A 98 -9.36 -0.26 5.04
N ILE A 99 -9.51 -0.37 3.73
CA ILE A 99 -10.08 0.70 2.90
C ILE A 99 -11.60 0.53 2.86
N PRO A 100 -12.38 1.59 3.04
CA PRO A 100 -13.83 1.52 2.88
C PRO A 100 -14.24 1.08 1.46
N LYS A 101 -15.14 0.10 1.35
CA LYS A 101 -15.54 -0.51 0.06
C LYS A 101 -16.11 0.51 -0.94
N TYR A 102 -16.67 1.64 -0.49
CA TYR A 102 -17.26 2.64 -1.39
C TYR A 102 -16.23 3.35 -2.29
N TYR A 103 -14.93 3.26 -1.99
CA TYR A 103 -13.88 3.76 -2.88
C TYR A 103 -13.63 2.85 -4.09
N ILE A 104 -14.15 1.62 -4.10
CA ILE A 104 -14.03 0.71 -5.25
C ILE A 104 -14.95 1.20 -6.37
N GLY A 105 -14.34 1.62 -7.49
CA GLY A 105 -15.04 2.23 -8.61
C GLY A 105 -15.44 3.69 -8.38
N SER A 106 -14.90 4.33 -7.34
CA SER A 106 -15.07 5.77 -7.12
C SER A 106 -14.11 6.56 -8.02
N GLU A 107 -14.54 7.74 -8.47
CA GLU A 107 -13.64 8.70 -9.12
C GLU A 107 -12.64 9.33 -8.15
N SER A 108 -12.93 9.27 -6.84
CA SER A 108 -12.07 9.82 -5.79
C SER A 108 -11.09 8.76 -5.28
N ALA A 109 -9.83 9.15 -5.12
CA ALA A 109 -8.86 8.32 -4.43
C ALA A 109 -9.12 8.30 -2.92
N PHE A 110 -8.92 7.14 -2.29
CA PHE A 110 -8.82 7.07 -0.83
C PHE A 110 -7.49 7.68 -0.39
N ASP A 111 -7.55 8.76 0.39
CA ASP A 111 -6.39 9.43 0.94
C ASP A 111 -6.20 8.99 2.40
N LEU A 112 -5.12 8.25 2.67
CA LEU A 112 -4.73 7.87 4.04
C LEU A 112 -4.25 9.08 4.85
N GLY A 113 -3.98 10.22 4.19
CA GLY A 113 -3.43 11.41 4.80
C GLY A 113 -1.94 11.26 5.11
N SER A 114 -1.47 12.06 6.08
CA SER A 114 -0.11 11.96 6.62
C SER A 114 -0.09 11.02 7.81
N PHE A 115 0.73 9.96 7.73
CA PHE A 115 0.84 8.96 8.78
C PHE A 115 2.27 8.87 9.30
N ASN A 116 2.46 9.11 10.61
CA ASN A 116 3.76 8.97 11.26
C ASN A 116 3.97 7.51 11.73
N LEU A 117 5.01 6.89 11.18
CA LEU A 117 5.40 5.49 11.38
C LEU A 117 6.08 5.23 12.74
N GLU A 118 6.30 6.25 13.56
CA GLU A 118 6.68 6.06 14.98
C GLU A 118 5.54 5.44 15.80
N THR A 119 4.30 5.55 15.34
CA THR A 119 3.11 5.00 16.00
C THR A 119 3.35 3.58 16.49
N ARG A 120 3.13 3.32 17.78
CA ARG A 120 3.30 2.01 18.41
C ARG A 120 1.96 1.28 18.49
N VAL A 121 1.94 0.04 18.03
CA VAL A 121 0.81 -0.87 18.23
C VAL A 121 1.05 -1.61 19.55
N LYS A 122 0.39 -1.18 20.64
CA LYS A 122 0.62 -1.71 22.00
C LYS A 122 0.37 -3.22 22.12
N HIS A 123 -0.60 -3.75 21.38
CA HIS A 123 -0.99 -5.17 21.46
C HIS A 123 -0.94 -5.83 20.09
N ASN A 124 -0.36 -7.02 20.03
CA ASN A 124 -0.30 -7.86 18.82
C ASN A 124 0.29 -7.14 17.60
N GLU A 125 1.40 -6.41 17.78
CA GLU A 125 2.15 -5.86 16.65
C GLU A 125 2.55 -6.98 15.67
N GLU A 126 2.08 -6.89 14.43
CA GLU A 126 2.46 -7.80 13.38
C GLU A 126 3.82 -7.42 12.78
N ARG A 127 4.62 -8.45 12.43
CA ARG A 127 5.93 -8.28 11.80
C ARG A 127 6.11 -9.21 10.62
N GLN A 128 6.80 -8.72 9.59
CA GLN A 128 7.09 -9.46 8.38
C GLN A 128 8.59 -9.71 8.23
N LYS A 129 9.01 -10.98 8.31
CA LYS A 129 10.44 -11.36 8.22
C LYS A 129 11.05 -11.06 6.85
N HIS A 130 10.31 -11.30 5.79
CA HIS A 130 10.74 -11.04 4.41
C HIS A 130 9.64 -10.29 3.69
N VAL A 131 9.96 -9.08 3.23
CA VAL A 131 9.07 -8.25 2.42
C VAL A 131 9.58 -8.29 0.99
N ASP A 132 8.88 -9.02 0.13
CA ASP A 132 9.20 -9.07 -1.28
C ASP A 132 8.99 -7.70 -1.90
N ARG A 133 10.10 -7.03 -2.25
CA ARG A 133 10.08 -5.78 -3.00
C ARG A 133 9.94 -6.11 -4.47
N ARG A 134 8.91 -5.56 -5.14
CA ARG A 134 8.83 -5.59 -6.61
C ARG A 134 10.13 -5.02 -7.15
N ARG A 135 10.98 -5.88 -7.73
CA ARG A 135 12.16 -5.44 -8.46
C ARG A 135 11.63 -4.58 -9.62
N ARG A 136 11.79 -3.26 -9.55
CA ARG A 136 11.78 -2.43 -10.77
C ARG A 136 12.68 -3.18 -11.75
N ARG A 137 12.15 -3.52 -12.93
CA ARG A 137 12.96 -4.06 -14.03
C ARG A 137 14.16 -3.12 -14.16
N ARG A 138 15.33 -3.55 -13.68
CA ARG A 138 16.51 -2.70 -13.66
C ARG A 138 16.95 -2.54 -15.10
N GLU A 139 16.74 -1.36 -15.66
CA GLU A 139 17.74 -0.84 -16.58
C GLU A 139 18.98 -0.57 -15.72
N PHE A 140 20.06 -1.30 -16.01
CA PHE A 140 21.27 -1.30 -15.21
C PHE A 140 21.93 0.09 -15.28
N VAL A 141 21.79 0.90 -14.23
CA VAL A 141 22.65 2.05 -14.00
C VAL A 141 23.54 1.72 -12.80
N VAL A 142 24.83 1.57 -13.08
CA VAL A 142 25.87 1.35 -12.08
C VAL A 142 26.10 2.68 -11.35
N VAL A 143 25.73 2.75 -10.07
CA VAL A 143 26.05 3.90 -9.21
C VAL A 143 26.98 3.43 -8.09
N GLU A 144 28.12 4.09 -8.00
CA GLU A 144 29.22 3.82 -7.08
C GLU A 144 28.85 4.17 -5.63
N ARG A 145 29.10 3.24 -4.70
CA ARG A 145 28.77 3.37 -3.28
C ARG A 145 29.79 4.26 -2.56
N LYS A 146 29.35 5.34 -1.92
CA LYS A 146 30.14 6.05 -0.89
C LYS A 146 29.49 5.90 0.50
N ARG A 147 30.38 5.77 1.50
CA ARG A 147 30.17 5.24 2.86
C ARG A 147 29.12 5.97 3.70
N THR A 148 28.50 5.19 4.58
CA THR A 148 27.50 5.50 5.62
C THR A 148 27.94 6.56 6.63
N THR A 149 27.01 7.42 7.02
CA THR A 149 27.13 8.38 8.12
C THR A 149 26.88 7.72 9.49
N PRO A 150 27.39 8.29 10.60
CA PRO A 150 27.25 7.72 11.94
C PRO A 150 25.84 7.93 12.51
N ASN A 151 25.35 6.96 13.28
CA ASN A 151 24.11 7.05 14.04
C ASN A 151 24.21 8.15 15.11
N VAL A 152 23.36 9.17 14.99
CA VAL A 152 23.16 10.23 15.98
C VAL A 152 21.71 10.14 16.42
N PHE A 153 21.39 9.34 17.45
CA PHE A 153 20.26 9.66 18.32
C PHE A 153 20.49 9.03 19.70
N ARG A 154 20.40 9.90 20.71
CA ARG A 154 20.50 9.62 22.14
C ARG A 154 19.08 9.32 22.68
N GLY A 155 19.02 8.51 23.74
CA GLY A 155 17.81 8.03 24.45
C GLY A 155 16.78 9.09 24.85
N ARG A 156 15.63 8.74 25.42
CA ARG A 156 15.45 7.96 26.65
C ARG A 156 13.96 7.61 26.74
N ASP A 157 13.62 6.32 26.82
CA ASP A 157 12.25 5.87 27.08
C ASP A 157 11.88 6.18 28.53
N GLU A 158 10.97 7.13 28.74
CA GLU A 158 10.14 7.17 29.95
C GLU A 158 8.78 6.59 29.56
N GLU A 159 8.46 5.44 30.15
CA GLU A 159 7.21 4.70 30.03
C GLU A 159 6.06 5.58 30.57
N PRO A 160 5.06 5.98 29.75
CA PRO A 160 3.91 6.72 30.24
C PRO A 160 2.94 5.78 30.94
N ASP A 161 2.63 6.13 32.18
CA ASP A 161 1.63 5.51 33.09
C ASP A 161 0.31 5.16 32.37
N ASP A 162 -0.04 3.86 32.39
CA ASP A 162 -1.26 3.28 31.79
C ASP A 162 -2.53 3.62 32.59
N ARG A 163 -2.83 4.92 32.73
CA ARG A 163 -4.17 5.37 33.12
C ARG A 163 -5.04 5.54 31.88
N ASN A 164 -5.79 4.48 31.59
CA ASN A 164 -6.91 4.44 30.66
C ASN A 164 -7.96 5.51 30.97
N GLU A 165 -8.42 6.24 29.96
CA GLU A 165 -9.81 6.68 29.88
C GLU A 165 -10.39 6.41 28.48
N PRO A 166 -11.59 5.79 28.38
CA PRO A 166 -12.22 5.46 27.12
C PRO A 166 -13.04 6.65 26.59
N TRP A 167 -12.80 7.03 25.33
CA TRP A 167 -13.80 7.68 24.49
C TRP A 167 -13.96 6.86 23.21
#